data_AF-A0A0P7G5K6-F1
#
_entry.id   AF-A0A0P7G5K6-F1
#
_cell.length_a   1.000
_cell.length_b   1.000
_cell.length_c   1.000
_cell.angle_alpha   90.00
_cell.angle_beta   90.00
_cell.angle_gamma   90.00
#
_symmetry.space_group_name_H-M   'P 1'
#
loop_
_entity.id
_entity.type
_entity.pdbx_description
1 polymer ?
#
loop_
_entity_poly.entity_id
_entity_poly.type
_entity_poly.pdbx_seq_one_letter_code
_entity_poly.pdbx_strand_id
1 'polypeptide(L)'
;MVSWDIDLAAARSVVNRTADEAASLADAARSLQEAAEGAQAAARSAVVGDALKAAYEEYAGLLIANARKRAETSCTSLHQALDAYQNADFDMAARAQANAAAAG
;
A
#
# COMPACT_ATOMS: atom_id res chain seq x y z
N MET A 1 -5.63 -28.32 17.39
CA MET A 1 -5.15 -27.55 16.22
C MET A 1 -4.67 -26.22 16.79
N VAL A 2 -3.38 -25.91 16.70
CA VAL A 2 -2.90 -24.56 17.09
C VAL A 2 -3.39 -23.63 16.00
N SER A 3 -4.59 -23.08 16.19
CA SER A 3 -5.07 -21.95 15.41
C SER A 3 -4.09 -20.82 15.67
N TRP A 4 -3.53 -20.22 14.64
CA TRP A 4 -2.92 -18.91 14.80
C TRP A 4 -3.95 -17.99 15.46
N ASP A 5 -3.51 -17.12 16.37
CA ASP A 5 -4.39 -16.14 17.03
C ASP A 5 -4.78 -14.98 16.08
N ILE A 6 -4.55 -15.17 14.78
CA ILE A 6 -4.76 -14.20 13.71
C ILE A 6 -5.95 -14.66 12.87
N ASP A 7 -7.00 -13.85 12.85
CA ASP A 7 -8.05 -13.96 11.84
C ASP A 7 -7.51 -13.44 10.49
N LEU A 8 -7.13 -14.37 9.63
CA LEU A 8 -6.59 -14.08 8.30
C LEU A 8 -7.59 -13.32 7.42
N ALA A 9 -8.90 -13.57 7.56
CA ALA A 9 -9.91 -12.88 6.77
C ALA A 9 -10.03 -11.41 7.21
N ALA A 10 -10.07 -11.17 8.52
CA ALA A 10 -10.05 -9.82 9.07
C ALA A 10 -8.76 -9.07 8.69
N ALA A 11 -7.60 -9.73 8.76
CA ALA A 11 -6.33 -9.13 8.38
C ALA A 11 -6.28 -8.77 6.89
N ARG A 12 -6.72 -9.66 5.98
CA ARG A 12 -6.83 -9.36 4.54
C ARG A 12 -7.77 -8.17 4.28
N SER A 13 -8.89 -8.09 5.00
CA SER A 13 -9.82 -6.96 4.88
C SER A 13 -9.19 -5.63 5.28
N VAL A 14 -8.36 -5.61 6.34
CA VAL A 14 -7.60 -4.41 6.73
C VAL A 14 -6.61 -4.03 5.63
N VAL A 15 -5.82 -4.98 5.11
CA VAL A 15 -4.83 -4.70 4.06
C VAL A 15 -5.49 -4.16 2.80
N ASN A 16 -6.62 -4.72 2.37
CA ASN A 16 -7.35 -4.24 1.21
C ASN A 16 -7.86 -2.80 1.41
N ARG A 17 -8.42 -2.48 2.59
CA ARG A 17 -8.84 -1.10 2.89
C ARG A 17 -7.67 -0.12 2.87
N THR A 18 -6.52 -0.51 3.42
CA THR A 18 -5.31 0.32 3.36
C THR A 18 -4.82 0.51 1.92
N ALA A 19 -4.94 -0.51 1.07
CA ALA A 19 -4.61 -0.39 -0.35
C ALA A 19 -5.57 0.56 -1.09
N ASP A 20 -6.87 0.51 -0.78
CA ASP A 20 -7.88 1.43 -1.32
C ASP A 20 -7.60 2.88 -0.88
N GLU A 21 -7.26 3.10 0.40
CA GLU A 21 -6.83 4.41 0.91
C GLU A 21 -5.54 4.88 0.23
N ALA A 22 -4.57 3.99 0.00
CA ALA A 22 -3.34 4.32 -0.72
C ALA A 22 -3.63 4.70 -2.19
N ALA A 23 -4.65 4.11 -2.82
CA ALA A 23 -5.09 4.51 -4.15
C ALA A 23 -5.65 5.95 -4.14
N SER A 24 -6.38 6.35 -3.10
CA SER A 24 -6.88 7.74 -2.96
C SER A 24 -5.77 8.79 -2.87
N LEU A 25 -4.57 8.42 -2.39
CA LEU A 25 -3.40 9.31 -2.42
C LEU A 25 -2.96 9.65 -3.84
N ALA A 26 -3.22 8.79 -4.83
CA ALA A 26 -2.92 9.07 -6.22
C ALA A 26 -3.79 10.20 -6.78
N ASP A 27 -5.07 10.24 -6.38
CA ASP A 27 -5.99 11.31 -6.78
C ASP A 27 -5.65 12.64 -6.09
N ALA A 28 -5.24 12.59 -4.82
CA ALA A 28 -4.71 13.75 -4.11
C ALA A 28 -3.42 14.29 -4.75
N ALA A 29 -2.52 13.40 -5.19
CA ALA A 29 -1.30 13.78 -5.90
C ALA A 29 -1.63 14.50 -7.22
N ARG A 30 -2.58 13.97 -7.99
CA ARG A 30 -3.03 14.58 -9.25
C ARG A 30 -3.64 15.95 -9.01
N SER A 31 -4.52 16.08 -8.02
CA SER A 31 -5.14 17.35 -7.65
C SER A 31 -4.10 18.40 -7.26
N LEU A 32 -3.04 17.99 -6.55
CA LEU A 32 -1.96 18.88 -6.18
C LEU A 32 -1.13 19.32 -7.39
N GLN A 33 -0.88 18.41 -8.34
CA GLN A 33 -0.22 18.74 -9.60
C GLN A 33 -1.01 19.78 -10.39
N GLU A 34 -2.32 19.56 -10.55
CA GLU A 34 -3.21 20.48 -11.26
C GLU A 34 -3.24 21.85 -10.58
N ALA A 35 -3.25 21.89 -9.25
CA ALA A 35 -3.18 23.14 -8.50
C ALA A 35 -1.84 23.88 -8.70
N ALA A 36 -0.72 23.15 -8.76
CA ALA A 36 0.60 23.72 -9.02
C ALA A 36 0.70 24.29 -10.45
N GLU A 37 0.21 23.56 -11.45
CA GLU A 37 0.13 24.00 -12.84
C GLU A 37 -0.77 25.23 -12.99
N GLY A 38 -1.93 25.25 -12.31
CA GLY A 38 -2.82 26.40 -12.26
C GLY A 38 -2.20 27.63 -11.61
N ALA A 39 -1.46 27.45 -10.51
CA ALA A 39 -0.72 28.53 -9.85
C ALA A 39 0.41 29.08 -10.74
N GLN A 40 1.12 28.22 -11.46
CA GLN A 40 2.13 28.61 -12.44
C GLN A 40 1.51 29.44 -13.57
N ALA A 41 0.37 29.00 -14.13
CA ALA A 41 -0.33 29.72 -15.19
C ALA A 41 -0.88 31.09 -14.74
N ALA A 42 -1.28 31.20 -13.47
CA ALA A 42 -1.74 32.46 -12.88
C ALA A 42 -0.59 33.42 -12.53
N ALA A 43 0.64 32.91 -12.38
CA ALA A 43 1.80 33.73 -12.08
C ALA A 43 2.14 34.62 -13.29
N ARG A 44 1.95 35.93 -13.13
CA ARG A 44 2.30 36.94 -14.15
C ARG A 44 3.82 37.12 -14.36
N SER A 45 4.64 36.42 -13.57
CA SER A 45 6.09 36.45 -13.63
C SER A 45 6.63 35.04 -13.85
N ALA A 46 7.41 34.85 -14.92
CA ALA A 46 8.02 33.57 -15.26
C ALA A 46 8.89 33.02 -14.12
N VAL A 47 9.64 33.88 -13.43
CA VAL A 47 10.49 33.48 -12.29
C VAL A 47 9.66 32.92 -11.12
N VAL A 48 8.50 33.52 -10.85
CA VAL A 48 7.60 33.05 -9.78
C VAL A 48 6.92 31.74 -10.18
N GLY A 49 6.54 31.61 -11.46
CA GLY A 49 6.00 30.37 -12.00
C GLY A 49 7.01 29.22 -11.93
N ASP A 50 8.26 29.46 -12.31
CA ASP A 50 9.33 28.47 -12.24
C ASP A 50 9.66 28.08 -10.80
N ALA A 51 9.66 29.05 -9.86
CA ALA A 51 9.85 28.77 -8.44
C ALA A 51 8.71 27.92 -7.85
N LEU A 52 7.46 28.17 -8.25
CA LEU A 52 6.30 27.35 -7.85
C LEU A 52 6.40 25.93 -8.39
N LYS A 53 6.80 25.78 -9.65
CA LYS A 53 7.02 24.48 -10.27
C LYS A 53 8.13 23.70 -9.56
N ALA A 54 9.27 24.34 -9.30
CA ALA A 54 10.37 23.72 -8.56
C ALA A 54 9.94 23.32 -7.14
N ALA A 55 9.17 24.15 -6.44
CA ALA A 55 8.65 23.82 -5.12
C ALA A 55 7.73 22.59 -5.13
N TYR A 56 6.90 22.45 -6.17
CA TYR A 56 6.08 21.25 -6.34
C TYR A 56 6.93 20.01 -6.63
N GLU A 57 7.85 20.09 -7.58
CA GLU A 57 8.68 18.95 -8.02
C GLU A 57 9.65 18.48 -6.92
N GLU A 58 10.28 19.40 -6.19
CA GLU A 58 11.31 19.09 -5.20
C GLU A 58 10.76 18.70 -3.82
N TYR A 59 9.53 19.09 -3.49
CA TYR A 59 8.97 18.84 -2.15
C TYR A 59 7.64 18.13 -2.21
N ALA A 60 6.62 18.78 -2.78
CA ALA A 60 5.25 18.36 -2.58
C ALA A 60 4.92 17.06 -3.34
N GLY A 61 5.40 16.94 -4.59
CA GLY A 61 5.29 15.73 -5.39
C GLY A 61 6.08 14.56 -4.79
N LEU A 62 7.29 14.80 -4.30
CA LEU A 62 8.11 13.75 -3.67
C LEU A 62 7.49 13.24 -2.35
N LEU A 63 6.88 14.12 -1.56
CA LEU A 63 6.26 13.74 -0.29
C LEU A 63 5.11 12.75 -0.50
N ILE A 64 4.19 13.06 -1.41
CA ILE A 64 3.04 12.18 -1.70
C ILE A 64 3.52 10.89 -2.39
N ALA A 65 4.46 10.98 -3.32
CA ALA A 65 5.03 9.81 -3.97
C ALA A 65 5.71 8.85 -2.98
N ASN A 66 6.44 9.38 -1.98
CA ASN A 66 7.08 8.57 -0.95
C ASN A 66 6.05 7.91 -0.03
N ALA A 67 5.04 8.65 0.42
CA ALA A 67 3.95 8.13 1.25
C ALA A 67 3.23 6.98 0.54
N ARG A 68 2.86 7.18 -0.74
CA ARG A 68 2.24 6.17 -1.58
C ARG A 68 3.12 4.93 -1.73
N LYS A 69 4.39 5.10 -2.09
CA LYS A 69 5.32 3.96 -2.28
C LYS A 69 5.47 3.14 -1.00
N ARG A 70 5.52 3.79 0.17
CA ARG A 70 5.57 3.11 1.47
C ARG A 70 4.29 2.33 1.73
N ALA A 71 3.12 2.93 1.49
CA ALA A 71 1.85 2.26 1.65
C ALA A 71 1.71 1.02 0.74
N GLU A 72 2.07 1.16 -0.55
CA GLU A 72 2.07 0.04 -1.52
C GLU A 72 3.03 -1.08 -1.10
N THR A 73 4.25 -0.72 -0.67
CA THR A 73 5.25 -1.69 -0.18
C THR A 73 4.72 -2.44 1.04
N SER A 74 4.14 -1.73 2.01
CA SER A 74 3.59 -2.33 3.22
C SER A 74 2.38 -3.22 2.94
N CYS A 75 1.49 -2.84 2.03
CA CYS A 75 0.36 -3.69 1.65
C CYS A 75 0.84 -4.97 0.95
N THR A 76 1.82 -4.85 0.06
CA THR A 76 2.41 -5.99 -0.65
C THR A 76 3.09 -6.96 0.31
N SER A 77 3.90 -6.46 1.26
CA SER A 77 4.57 -7.32 2.23
C SER A 77 3.58 -8.00 3.19
N LEU A 78 2.51 -7.31 3.57
CA LEU A 78 1.45 -7.89 4.40
C LEU A 78 0.67 -8.97 3.65
N HIS A 79 0.35 -8.78 2.37
CA HIS A 79 -0.26 -9.84 1.56
C HIS A 79 0.63 -11.09 1.49
N GLN A 80 1.92 -10.93 1.24
CA GLN A 80 2.87 -12.04 1.21
C GLN A 80 2.93 -12.78 2.56
N ALA A 81 2.91 -12.05 3.67
CA ALA A 81 2.88 -12.64 5.00
C ALA A 81 1.60 -13.46 5.24
N LEU A 82 0.44 -12.92 4.86
CA LEU A 82 -0.85 -13.61 4.99
C LEU A 82 -0.93 -14.87 4.13
N ASP A 83 -0.41 -14.84 2.90
CA ASP A 83 -0.32 -16.02 2.04
C ASP A 83 0.62 -17.09 2.65
N ALA A 84 1.72 -16.67 3.29
CA ALA A 84 2.63 -17.59 3.98
C ALA A 84 1.96 -18.28 5.18
N TYR A 85 1.16 -17.56 5.97
CA TYR A 85 0.38 -18.17 7.06
C TYR A 85 -0.61 -19.21 6.54
N GLN A 86 -1.34 -18.88 5.47
CA GLN A 86 -2.29 -19.81 4.87
C GLN A 86 -1.62 -21.08 4.32
N ASN A 87 -0.45 -20.93 3.68
CA ASN A 87 0.32 -22.08 3.19
C ASN A 87 0.84 -22.95 4.34
N ALA A 88 1.29 -22.34 5.43
CA ALA A 88 1.71 -23.08 6.62
C ALA A 88 0.55 -23.90 7.22
N ASP A 89 -0.67 -23.37 7.22
CA ASP A 89 -1.86 -24.11 7.66
C ASP A 89 -2.17 -25.31 6.76
N PHE A 90 -2.06 -25.16 5.44
CA PHE A 90 -2.21 -26.28 4.51
C PHE A 90 -1.15 -27.37 4.74
N ASP A 91 0.11 -26.99 4.96
CA ASP A 91 1.20 -27.92 5.24
C ASP A 91 0.99 -28.66 6.57
N MET A 92 0.55 -27.95 7.62
CA MET A 92 0.22 -28.57 8.90
C MET A 92 -0.96 -29.53 8.79
N ALA A 93 -2.01 -29.17 8.04
CA ALA A 93 -3.15 -30.03 7.80
C ALA A 93 -2.76 -31.29 7.02
N ALA A 94 -1.93 -31.16 5.97
CA ALA A 94 -1.44 -32.28 5.18
C ALA A 94 -0.60 -33.26 6.04
N ARG A 95 0.31 -32.73 6.86
CA ARG A 95 1.11 -33.55 7.80
C ARG A 95 0.23 -34.23 8.85
N ALA A 96 -0.77 -33.54 9.40
CA ALA A 96 -1.70 -34.12 10.36
C ALA A 96 -2.51 -35.27 9.75
N GLN A 97 -2.99 -35.11 8.51
CA GLN A 97 -3.67 -36.18 7.78
C GLN A 97 -2.76 -37.38 7.52
N ALA A 98 -1.52 -37.13 7.05
CA ALA A 98 -0.55 -38.19 6.82
C ALA A 98 -0.23 -38.98 8.10
N ASN A 99 -0.06 -38.28 9.23
CA ASN A 99 0.19 -38.92 10.52
C ASN A 99 -1.03 -39.70 11.03
N ALA A 100 -2.24 -39.16 10.86
CA ALA A 100 -3.47 -39.85 11.25
C ALA A 100 -3.70 -41.12 10.40
N ALA A 101 -3.39 -41.07 9.10
CA ALA A 101 -3.48 -42.22 8.20
C ALA A 101 -2.41 -43.29 8.48
N ALA A 102 -1.25 -42.91 9.04
CA ALA A 102 -0.20 -43.86 9.44
C ALA A 102 -0.43 -44.48 10.83
N ALA A 103 -1.31 -43.90 11.65
CA ALA A 103 -1.60 -44.34 13.02
C ALA A 103 -2.87 -45.19 13.14
N GLY A 104 -3.68 -45.29 12.08
CA GLY A 104 -4.86 -46.17 11.97
C GLY A 104 -4.57 -47.39 11.11
#